data_AF-A0A6A6E9A6-F1
#
_entry.id   AF-A0A6A6E9A6-F1
#
_cell.length_a   1.000
_cell.length_b   1.000
_cell.length_c   1.000
_cell.angle_alpha   90.00
_cell.angle_beta   90.00
_cell.angle_gamma   90.00
#
_symmetry.space_group_name_H-M   'P 1'
#
loop_
_entity.id
_entity.type
_entity.pdbx_description
1 polymer ?
#
loop_
_entity_poly.entity_id
_entity_poly.type
_entity_poly.pdbx_seq_one_letter_code
_entity_poly.pdbx_strand_id
1 'polypeptide(L)'
;MHEEAFRLLTRISPRYRAVITAVELRLGPGWHKPARGWVVDPRLGLSDTVKLRLLKIFVECDPESHEVFDGFRTSQFSYAKFCVNLARGLLTQVPSVSDVEFDGYPSISKSSPLLQGLFDEVEANSKQITWGPERAQSWGA
;
A
#
# COMPACT_ATOMS: atom_id res chain seq x y z
N MET A 1 -11.10 -17.09 20.47
CA MET A 1 -10.98 -15.62 20.49
C MET A 1 -9.63 -15.25 19.90
N HIS A 2 -9.44 -14.55 18.79
CA HIS A 2 -10.29 -13.94 17.77
C HIS A 2 -9.44 -13.98 16.48
N GLU A 3 -9.74 -14.87 15.53
CA GLU A 3 -9.09 -14.91 14.21
C GLU A 3 -9.94 -14.12 13.19
N GLU A 4 -10.36 -12.91 13.60
CA GLU A 4 -11.08 -11.95 12.77
C GLU A 4 -10.37 -10.60 12.85
N ALA A 5 -9.09 -10.56 12.47
CA ALA A 5 -8.44 -9.30 12.17
C ALA A 5 -9.00 -8.73 10.87
N PHE A 6 -10.21 -8.18 10.98
CA PHE A 6 -10.67 -6.94 10.39
C PHE A 6 -10.50 -6.79 8.88
N ARG A 7 -11.31 -7.55 8.15
CA ARG A 7 -11.78 -7.11 6.83
C ARG A 7 -12.84 -6.03 7.00
N LEU A 8 -12.47 -4.86 7.53
CA LEU A 8 -13.44 -3.79 7.83
C LEU A 8 -14.27 -3.39 6.59
N LEU A 9 -13.65 -3.42 5.41
CA LEU A 9 -14.34 -3.18 4.15
C LEU A 9 -15.52 -4.15 3.94
N THR A 10 -15.40 -5.41 4.40
CA THR A 10 -16.45 -6.41 4.21
C THR A 10 -17.70 -6.15 5.05
N ARG A 11 -17.57 -5.31 6.09
CA ARG A 11 -18.68 -4.87 6.94
C ARG A 11 -19.49 -3.73 6.32
N ILE A 12 -18.93 -3.04 5.34
CA ILE A 12 -19.61 -1.98 4.59
C ILE A 12 -20.47 -2.64 3.51
N SER A 13 -21.74 -2.25 3.36
CA SER A 13 -22.59 -2.83 2.31
C SER A 13 -22.06 -2.46 0.91
N PRO A 14 -22.30 -3.29 -0.13
CA PRO A 14 -21.83 -2.99 -1.48
C PRO A 14 -22.27 -1.62 -2.00
N ARG A 15 -23.48 -1.16 -1.61
CA ARG A 15 -23.99 0.18 -1.94
C ARG A 15 -23.09 1.31 -1.43
N TYR A 16 -22.55 1.17 -0.22
CA TYR A 16 -21.63 2.16 0.35
C TYR A 16 -20.21 2.00 -0.17
N ARG A 17 -19.77 0.77 -0.49
CA ARG A 17 -18.46 0.57 -1.16
C ARG A 17 -18.42 1.25 -2.53
N ALA A 18 -19.52 1.22 -3.27
CA ALA A 18 -19.65 1.82 -4.60
C ALA A 18 -19.47 3.35 -4.62
N VAL A 19 -19.51 4.02 -3.46
CA VAL A 19 -19.29 5.47 -3.36
C VAL A 19 -17.97 5.85 -2.70
N ILE A 20 -17.13 4.87 -2.33
CA ILE A 20 -15.76 5.13 -1.87
C ILE A 20 -14.96 5.71 -3.04
N THR A 21 -14.32 6.86 -2.83
CA THR A 21 -13.54 7.57 -3.86
C THR A 21 -12.04 7.54 -3.62
N ALA A 22 -11.62 7.30 -2.38
CA ALA A 22 -10.22 7.22 -1.98
C ALA A 22 -10.02 6.13 -0.90
N VAL A 23 -8.86 5.46 -0.93
CA VAL A 23 -8.39 4.55 0.12
C VAL A 23 -6.90 4.77 0.35
N GLU A 24 -6.42 4.34 1.52
CA GLU A 24 -5.01 4.41 1.88
C GLU A 24 -4.46 3.02 2.23
N LEU A 25 -3.35 2.66 1.60
CA LEU A 25 -2.50 1.53 1.94
C LEU A 25 -1.36 2.03 2.82
N ARG A 26 -1.44 1.77 4.13
CA ARG A 26 -0.38 2.11 5.09
C ARG A 26 0.58 0.93 5.27
N LEU A 27 1.86 1.17 5.01
CA LEU A 27 2.93 0.19 5.05
C LEU A 27 3.87 0.50 6.21
N GLY A 28 3.59 -0.09 7.38
CA GLY A 28 4.29 0.25 8.62
C GLY A 28 4.71 -0.92 9.49
N PRO A 29 4.92 -0.66 10.79
CA PRO A 29 5.53 -1.64 11.69
C PRO A 29 4.70 -2.93 11.77
N GLY A 30 5.38 -4.07 11.80
CA GLY A 30 4.76 -5.40 11.64
C GLY A 30 5.32 -6.22 10.48
N TRP A 31 6.34 -5.69 9.80
CA TRP A 31 7.02 -6.31 8.67
C TRP A 31 7.65 -7.69 8.94
N HIS A 32 8.01 -8.01 10.19
CA HIS A 32 8.59 -9.32 10.55
C HIS A 32 7.53 -10.44 10.65
N LYS A 33 6.25 -10.08 10.73
CA LYS A 33 5.11 -11.01 10.77
C LYS A 33 3.85 -10.30 10.28
N PRO A 34 3.74 -10.01 8.97
CA PRO A 34 2.55 -9.38 8.43
C PRO A 34 1.33 -10.23 8.82
N ALA A 35 0.27 -9.56 9.30
CA ALA A 35 -0.91 -10.26 9.77
C ALA A 35 -1.51 -11.08 8.62
N ARG A 36 -2.03 -12.28 8.91
CA ARG A 36 -2.69 -13.15 7.90
C ARG A 36 -3.83 -12.45 7.15
N GLY A 37 -4.40 -11.39 7.71
CA GLY A 37 -5.44 -10.57 7.09
C GLY A 37 -4.94 -9.58 6.03
N TRP A 38 -3.62 -9.35 5.92
CA TRP A 38 -3.00 -8.52 4.88
C TRP A 38 -2.89 -9.30 3.58
N VAL A 39 -4.05 -9.66 3.03
CA VAL A 39 -4.18 -10.38 1.77
C VAL A 39 -5.24 -9.67 0.95
N VAL A 40 -4.85 -9.22 -0.23
CA VAL A 40 -5.77 -8.65 -1.20
C VAL A 40 -6.41 -9.80 -1.97
N ASP A 41 -7.58 -10.24 -1.52
CA ASP A 41 -8.37 -11.30 -2.17
C ASP A 41 -9.82 -10.85 -2.43
N PRO A 42 -10.55 -11.53 -3.34
CA PRO A 42 -11.89 -11.11 -3.75
C PRO A 42 -12.89 -10.97 -2.59
N ARG A 43 -12.68 -11.67 -1.48
CA ARG A 43 -13.57 -11.63 -0.32
C ARG A 43 -13.51 -10.27 0.40
N LEU A 44 -12.55 -9.40 0.10
CA LEU A 44 -12.53 -8.02 0.61
C LEU A 44 -13.63 -7.14 -0.01
N GLY A 45 -14.16 -7.51 -1.18
CA GLY A 45 -15.16 -6.71 -1.88
C GLY A 45 -14.61 -5.41 -2.50
N LEU A 46 -13.31 -5.39 -2.84
CA LEU A 46 -12.68 -4.25 -3.49
C LEU A 46 -13.28 -3.97 -4.87
N SER A 47 -13.76 -5.00 -5.58
CA SER A 47 -14.46 -4.86 -6.86
C SER A 47 -15.73 -4.02 -6.77
N ASP A 48 -16.34 -3.90 -5.58
CA ASP A 48 -17.52 -3.08 -5.37
C ASP A 48 -17.17 -1.58 -5.32
N THR A 49 -15.89 -1.20 -5.20
CA THR A 49 -15.42 0.19 -5.08
C THR A 49 -15.30 0.90 -6.44
N VAL A 50 -16.37 0.86 -7.24
CA VAL A 50 -16.38 1.33 -8.64
C VAL A 50 -16.08 2.83 -8.83
N LYS A 51 -16.23 3.64 -7.78
CA LYS A 51 -15.89 5.08 -7.77
C LYS A 51 -14.52 5.39 -7.17
N LEU A 52 -13.75 4.38 -6.77
CA LEU A 52 -12.41 4.58 -6.24
C LEU A 52 -11.52 5.13 -7.36
N ARG A 53 -10.97 6.34 -7.16
CA ARG A 53 -10.08 7.01 -8.13
C ARG A 53 -8.67 7.19 -7.55
N LEU A 54 -8.57 7.41 -6.25
CA LEU A 54 -7.32 7.71 -5.56
C LEU A 54 -6.90 6.55 -4.64
N LEU A 55 -5.71 6.00 -4.88
CA LEU A 55 -5.02 5.14 -3.94
C LEU A 55 -3.87 5.93 -3.29
N LYS A 56 -3.94 6.14 -1.97
CA LYS A 56 -2.82 6.67 -1.20
C LYS A 56 -1.93 5.52 -0.74
N ILE A 57 -0.62 5.63 -0.89
CA ILE A 57 0.34 4.68 -0.33
C ILE A 57 1.22 5.44 0.65
N PHE A 58 1.06 5.12 1.94
CA PHE A 58 1.82 5.76 3.01
C PHE A 58 2.86 4.79 3.55
N VAL A 59 4.15 5.09 3.35
CA VAL A 59 5.26 4.26 3.82
C VAL A 59 5.79 4.76 5.16
N GLU A 60 5.60 3.98 6.21
CA GLU A 60 6.12 4.28 7.55
C GLU A 60 7.49 3.63 7.78
N CYS A 61 7.78 2.49 7.14
CA CYS A 61 9.02 1.74 7.37
C CYS A 61 9.47 0.99 6.11
N ASP A 62 10.77 1.06 5.80
CA ASP A 62 11.43 0.16 4.86
C ASP A 62 12.61 -0.56 5.58
N PRO A 63 12.41 -1.81 6.02
CA PRO A 63 13.46 -2.59 6.67
C PRO A 63 14.64 -2.90 5.76
N GLU A 64 14.46 -2.85 4.44
CA GLU A 64 15.52 -3.14 3.46
C GLU A 64 16.39 -1.92 3.18
N SER A 65 15.99 -0.72 3.63
CA SER A 65 16.72 0.53 3.37
C SER A 65 17.71 0.94 4.47
N HIS A 66 17.85 0.20 5.57
CA HIS A 66 18.75 0.58 6.66
C HIS A 66 19.30 -0.62 7.46
N GLU A 67 20.61 -0.61 7.71
CA GLU A 67 21.35 -1.66 8.44
C GLU A 67 20.84 -1.94 9.87
N VAL A 68 20.14 -0.99 10.50
CA VAL A 68 19.58 -1.14 11.85
C VAL A 68 18.56 -2.29 11.91
N PHE A 69 18.02 -2.68 10.76
CA PHE A 69 17.06 -3.76 10.64
C PHE A 69 17.71 -5.12 10.33
N ASP A 70 19.00 -5.20 10.04
CA ASP A 70 19.67 -6.42 9.57
C ASP A 70 19.49 -7.61 10.53
N GLY A 71 19.66 -7.38 11.84
CA GLY A 71 19.47 -8.42 12.86
C GLY A 71 18.01 -8.85 13.07
N PHE A 72 17.05 -8.09 12.53
CA PHE A 72 15.62 -8.35 12.63
C PHE A 72 15.04 -8.95 11.33
N ARG A 73 15.79 -8.90 10.22
CA ARG A 73 15.37 -9.45 8.92
C ARG A 73 15.58 -10.96 8.89
N THR A 74 14.55 -11.69 8.46
CA THR A 74 14.68 -13.10 8.10
C THR A 74 15.04 -13.21 6.61
N SER A 75 16.07 -13.99 6.27
CA SER A 75 16.55 -14.13 4.88
C SER A 75 15.52 -14.63 3.86
N GLN A 76 14.41 -15.21 4.33
CA GLN A 76 13.38 -15.81 3.47
C GLN A 76 12.22 -14.86 3.12
N PHE A 77 12.10 -13.71 3.78
CA PHE A 77 10.98 -12.77 3.60
C PHE A 77 11.47 -11.39 3.21
N SER A 78 11.00 -10.90 2.06
CA SER A 78 11.18 -9.51 1.62
C SER A 78 9.90 -8.72 1.88
N TYR A 79 10.03 -7.70 2.72
CA TYR A 79 8.91 -6.81 3.02
C TYR A 79 8.56 -5.94 1.81
N ALA A 80 9.57 -5.50 1.04
CA ALA A 80 9.35 -4.75 -0.19
C ALA A 80 8.50 -5.56 -1.19
N LYS A 81 8.92 -6.79 -1.49
CA LYS A 81 8.18 -7.68 -2.41
C LYS A 81 6.75 -7.95 -1.92
N PHE A 82 6.57 -8.14 -0.62
CA PHE A 82 5.24 -8.33 -0.03
C PHE A 82 4.34 -7.10 -0.25
N CYS A 83 4.82 -5.90 0.03
CA CYS A 83 4.06 -4.67 -0.15
C CYS A 83 3.72 -4.39 -1.62
N VAL A 84 4.67 -4.63 -2.54
CA VAL A 84 4.44 -4.53 -3.98
C VAL A 84 3.32 -5.48 -4.43
N ASN A 85 3.29 -6.71 -3.90
CA ASN A 85 2.20 -7.65 -4.21
C ASN A 85 0.84 -7.17 -3.68
N LEU A 86 0.79 -6.47 -2.55
CA LEU A 86 -0.45 -5.86 -2.06
C LEU A 86 -0.94 -4.75 -3.00
N ALA A 87 -0.04 -3.85 -3.42
CA ALA A 87 -0.35 -2.79 -4.36
C ALA A 87 -0.85 -3.38 -5.70
N ARG A 88 -0.15 -4.38 -6.25
CA ARG A 88 -0.58 -5.11 -7.45
C ARG A 88 -1.98 -5.68 -7.32
N GLY A 89 -2.26 -6.36 -6.20
CA GLY A 89 -3.57 -6.94 -5.94
C GLY A 89 -4.68 -5.89 -5.90
N LEU A 90 -4.42 -4.73 -5.29
CA LEU A 90 -5.36 -3.60 -5.24
C LEU A 90 -5.63 -3.04 -6.64
N LEU A 91 -4.58 -2.73 -7.40
CA LEU A 91 -4.72 -2.17 -8.75
C LEU A 91 -5.41 -3.13 -9.72
N THR A 92 -5.18 -4.45 -9.55
CA THR A 92 -5.85 -5.49 -10.33
C THR A 92 -7.35 -5.56 -10.01
N GLN A 93 -7.73 -5.51 -8.74
CA GLN A 93 -9.14 -5.62 -8.32
C GLN A 93 -9.92 -4.32 -8.49
N VAL A 94 -9.24 -3.17 -8.54
CA VAL A 94 -9.87 -1.85 -8.65
C VAL A 94 -9.33 -1.10 -9.86
N PRO A 95 -9.71 -1.50 -11.08
CA PRO A 95 -9.19 -0.89 -12.31
C PRO A 95 -9.58 0.60 -12.43
N SER A 96 -10.57 1.04 -11.66
CA SER A 96 -11.04 2.42 -11.63
C SER A 96 -10.07 3.40 -10.96
N VAL A 97 -9.06 2.92 -10.23
CA VAL A 97 -7.98 3.77 -9.70
C VAL A 97 -7.26 4.40 -10.89
N SER A 98 -7.19 5.72 -10.89
CA SER A 98 -6.48 6.53 -11.89
C SER A 98 -5.20 7.14 -11.32
N ASP A 99 -5.25 7.52 -10.04
CA ASP A 99 -4.21 8.28 -9.36
C ASP A 99 -3.68 7.51 -8.15
N VAL A 100 -2.36 7.47 -8.03
CA VAL A 100 -1.65 6.95 -6.88
C VAL A 100 -0.84 8.07 -6.24
N GLU A 101 -1.18 8.39 -5.00
CA GLU A 101 -0.46 9.38 -4.20
C GLU A 101 0.49 8.67 -3.25
N PHE A 102 1.78 8.99 -3.34
CA PHE A 102 2.79 8.45 -2.45
C PHE A 102 3.16 9.43 -1.35
N ASP A 103 3.22 8.92 -0.13
CA ASP A 103 3.68 9.66 1.04
C ASP A 103 4.38 8.70 2.03
N GLY A 104 4.99 9.25 3.07
CA GLY A 104 5.64 8.44 4.09
C GLY A 104 6.55 9.24 5.00
N TYR A 105 6.93 8.67 6.14
CA TYR A 105 7.72 9.37 7.16
C TYR A 105 9.03 9.90 6.60
N PRO A 106 9.53 11.07 7.06
CA PRO A 106 10.71 11.75 6.51
C PRO A 106 11.94 10.86 6.28
N SER A 107 12.15 9.87 7.16
CA SER A 107 13.26 8.91 7.11
C SER A 107 13.24 7.95 5.92
N ILE A 108 12.14 7.86 5.18
CA ILE A 108 12.06 6.99 3.99
C ILE A 108 12.70 7.70 2.79
N SER A 109 13.68 7.07 2.16
CA SER A 109 14.27 7.57 0.91
C SER A 109 13.39 7.22 -0.30
N LYS A 110 13.22 8.13 -1.28
CA LYS A 110 12.58 7.79 -2.57
C LYS A 110 13.32 6.71 -3.34
N SER A 111 14.63 6.58 -3.13
CA SER A 111 15.44 5.51 -3.73
C SER A 111 15.43 4.20 -2.91
N SER A 112 14.62 4.13 -1.86
CA SER A 112 14.51 2.92 -1.06
C SER A 112 13.93 1.74 -1.87
N PRO A 113 14.38 0.49 -1.63
CA PRO A 113 13.88 -0.67 -2.37
C PRO A 113 12.36 -0.80 -2.37
N LEU A 114 11.71 -0.51 -1.23
CA LEU A 114 10.25 -0.56 -1.14
C LEU A 114 9.57 0.49 -2.03
N LEU A 115 10.00 1.76 -1.97
CA LEU A 115 9.38 2.80 -2.79
C LEU A 115 9.64 2.61 -4.27
N GLN A 116 10.85 2.23 -4.67
CA GLN A 116 11.16 1.93 -6.07
C GLN A 116 10.29 0.80 -6.62
N GLY A 117 10.18 -0.32 -5.89
CA GLY A 117 9.32 -1.41 -6.32
C GLY A 117 7.84 -1.04 -6.42
N LEU A 118 7.36 -0.11 -5.57
CA LEU A 118 6.00 0.40 -5.67
C LEU A 118 5.83 1.36 -6.86
N PHE A 119 6.81 2.20 -7.18
CA PHE A 119 6.76 3.04 -8.38
C PHE A 119 6.71 2.21 -9.65
N ASP A 120 7.60 1.22 -9.76
CA ASP A 120 7.66 0.32 -10.91
C ASP A 120 6.31 -0.37 -11.13
N GLU A 121 5.67 -0.84 -10.05
CA GLU A 121 4.36 -1.48 -10.12
C GLU A 121 3.25 -0.52 -10.56
N VAL A 122 3.26 0.71 -10.05
CA VAL A 122 2.26 1.73 -10.38
C VAL A 122 2.42 2.22 -11.82
N GLU A 123 3.65 2.41 -12.28
CA GLU A 123 3.99 2.77 -13.65
C GLU A 123 3.62 1.65 -14.63
N ALA A 124 3.90 0.39 -14.28
CA ALA A 124 3.49 -0.78 -15.08
C ALA A 124 1.97 -0.87 -15.26
N ASN A 125 1.19 -0.31 -14.32
CA ASN A 125 -0.27 -0.23 -14.40
C ASN A 125 -0.77 1.10 -15.00
N SER A 126 0.13 1.93 -15.55
CA SER A 126 -0.14 3.21 -16.21
C SER A 126 -0.97 4.18 -15.37
N LYS A 127 -0.74 4.20 -14.06
CA LYS A 127 -1.43 5.12 -13.13
C LYS A 127 -0.66 6.42 -13.00
N GLN A 128 -1.38 7.51 -12.74
CA GLN A 128 -0.75 8.82 -12.47
C GLN A 128 -0.11 8.79 -11.08
N ILE A 129 1.16 9.22 -10.99
CA ILE A 129 1.89 9.27 -9.74
C ILE A 129 1.89 10.72 -9.22
N THR A 130 1.47 10.89 -7.98
CA THR A 130 1.50 12.17 -7.25
C THR A 130 2.18 11.99 -5.90
N TRP A 131 2.55 13.10 -5.26
CA TRP A 131 3.19 13.11 -3.95
C TRP A 131 2.30 13.78 -2.92
N GLY A 132 2.20 13.16 -1.75
CA GLY A 132 1.46 13.71 -0.62
C GLY A 132 2.04 15.05 -0.14
N PRO A 133 1.23 15.84 0.59
CA PRO A 133 1.57 17.22 0.96
C PRO A 133 2.83 17.33 1.86
N GLU A 134 3.14 16.32 2.67
CA GLU A 134 4.33 16.30 3.54
C GLU A 134 5.63 16.18 2.71
N ARG A 135 5.57 15.43 1.60
CA ARG A 135 6.71 15.18 0.71
C ARG A 135 6.82 16.17 -0.44
N ALA A 136 5.71 16.75 -0.90
CA ALA A 136 5.72 17.84 -1.86
C ALA A 136 6.53 19.07 -1.35
N GLN A 137 6.55 19.28 -0.03
CA GLN A 137 7.26 20.40 0.60
C GLN A 137 8.75 20.12 0.86
N SER A 138 9.11 18.86 1.17
CA SER A 138 10.49 18.49 1.54
C SER A 138 11.38 18.12 0.34
N TRP A 139 10.82 17.99 -0.85
CA TRP A 139 11.50 17.59 -2.09
C TRP A 139 11.25 18.60 -3.21
N GLY A 140 11.20 19.89 -2.87
CA GLY A 140 10.86 20.98 -3.78
C GLY A 140 11.51 20.84 -5.17
N ALA A 141 10.70 21.25 -6.16
CA ALA A 141 10.98 21.50 -7.59
C ALA A 141 12.45 21.47 -8.03
#